data_AF-A0A8J0R8G4-F1
#
_entry.id   AF-A0A8J0R8G4-F1
#
_cell.length_a   1.000
_cell.length_b   1.000
_cell.length_c   1.000
_cell.angle_alpha   90.00
_cell.angle_beta   90.00
_cell.angle_gamma   90.00
#
_symmetry.space_group_name_H-M   'P 1'
#
loop_
_entity.id
_entity.type
_entity.pdbx_description
1 polymer ?
#
loop_
_entity_poly.entity_id
_entity_poly.type
_entity_poly.pdbx_seq_one_letter_code
_entity_poly.pdbx_strand_id
1 'polypeptide(L)'
;MAAAQPVDIVRELRGVNRLVGIFVGNSYLSVEDVYRCLKNQLEGLSEAGKKTVGYIERTIPDQFLQLGITFPVTRLQHVTTEIPTRQIVQLGYFCAGDQSRLPWSHPNAKLLYWSVEILKDQIEELRQEAFQALQAMVPPHNAEEFEGVFNRQFANSPAFNADASRYGNFKFSLSLSDFMSEYKEQHCQGAEPEFRVLGTAMYEEEIAHIVLVHSPMTTEFSDLPSVPIVGRNANPLPFVFRSQEDGKLYWRPESTADILKMRISEKQCRKRDCPVSCPDCDHGQCAQNRGTYCVWNHLIFVFHLPENEPLRIPREKLRESLSACEALSPYLRRAETRLTRPTAEEIIRSLEI
;
A
#
# COMPACT_ATOMS: atom_id res chain seq x y z
N MET A 1 33.30 15.15 -10.29
CA MET A 1 32.16 15.81 -9.64
C MET A 1 30.91 15.18 -10.23
N ALA A 2 30.28 14.26 -9.48
CA ALA A 2 29.04 13.64 -9.93
C ALA A 2 27.94 14.69 -9.91
N ALA A 3 27.36 14.98 -11.06
CA ALA A 3 26.21 15.87 -11.17
C ALA A 3 25.07 15.26 -10.33
N ALA A 4 24.51 16.05 -9.41
CA ALA A 4 23.30 15.69 -8.70
C ALA A 4 22.23 15.33 -9.73
N GLN A 5 21.66 14.13 -9.63
CA GLN A 5 20.49 13.77 -10.44
C GLN A 5 19.39 14.82 -10.21
N PRO A 6 18.70 15.26 -11.27
CA PRO A 6 17.64 16.25 -11.13
C PRO A 6 16.57 15.70 -10.19
N VAL A 7 16.19 16.54 -9.21
CA VAL A 7 15.07 16.28 -8.30
C VAL A 7 13.84 15.90 -9.13
N ASP A 8 13.26 14.75 -8.83
CA ASP A 8 12.17 14.13 -9.57
C ASP A 8 11.04 15.11 -9.90
N ILE A 9 10.65 15.16 -11.17
CA ILE A 9 9.50 15.95 -11.61
C ILE A 9 8.23 15.27 -11.09
N VAL A 10 7.66 15.85 -10.04
CA VAL A 10 6.30 15.53 -9.57
C VAL A 10 5.31 15.78 -10.71
N ARG A 11 4.60 14.73 -11.13
CA ARG A 11 3.48 14.81 -12.09
C ARG A 11 2.16 14.57 -11.36
N GLU A 12 1.29 15.58 -11.41
CA GLU A 12 -0.05 15.52 -10.85
C GLU A 12 -1.01 14.85 -11.85
N LEU A 13 -1.50 13.65 -11.52
CA LEU A 13 -2.48 12.88 -12.29
C LEU A 13 -3.89 13.28 -11.94
N ARG A 14 -4.74 13.41 -12.97
CA ARG A 14 -6.20 13.47 -12.81
C ARG A 14 -6.77 12.05 -12.87
N GLY A 15 -7.06 11.48 -11.72
CA GLY A 15 -7.80 10.22 -11.57
C GLY A 15 -9.24 10.31 -12.11
N VAL A 16 -9.91 9.15 -12.15
CA VAL A 16 -11.37 9.10 -12.36
C VAL A 16 -12.01 9.93 -11.22
N ASN A 17 -12.91 10.86 -11.54
CA ASN A 17 -13.53 11.82 -10.62
C ASN A 17 -12.69 13.04 -10.16
N ARG A 18 -11.68 13.49 -10.92
CA ARG A 18 -10.83 14.67 -10.57
C ARG A 18 -10.02 14.48 -9.28
N LEU A 19 -9.86 13.24 -8.84
CA LEU A 19 -9.02 12.91 -7.70
C LEU A 19 -7.56 12.99 -8.14
N VAL A 20 -6.75 13.70 -7.38
CA VAL A 20 -5.44 14.18 -7.78
C VAL A 20 -4.36 13.27 -7.16
N GLY A 21 -3.42 12.75 -7.95
CA GLY A 21 -2.33 11.93 -7.42
C GLY A 21 -0.94 12.36 -7.92
N ILE A 22 0.07 12.37 -7.05
CA ILE A 22 1.43 12.80 -7.38
C ILE A 22 2.34 11.57 -7.49
N PHE A 23 2.99 11.40 -8.63
CA PHE A 23 3.87 10.26 -8.87
C PHE A 23 5.32 10.71 -9.08
N VAL A 24 6.24 9.93 -8.52
CA VAL A 24 7.68 10.00 -8.76
C VAL A 24 8.12 8.64 -9.29
N GLY A 25 8.67 8.63 -10.51
CA GLY A 25 9.10 7.41 -11.18
C GLY A 25 10.49 6.95 -10.74
N ASN A 26 10.75 5.66 -10.92
CA ASN A 26 12.08 5.04 -10.81
C ASN A 26 12.74 5.16 -9.43
N SER A 27 11.99 5.52 -8.39
CA SER A 27 12.47 5.63 -7.01
C SER A 27 11.38 5.27 -6.00
N TYR A 28 11.77 4.55 -4.94
CA TYR A 28 10.96 4.43 -3.72
C TYR A 28 11.29 5.61 -2.81
N LEU A 29 10.30 6.47 -2.62
CA LEU A 29 10.39 7.63 -1.76
C LEU A 29 9.91 7.28 -0.36
N SER A 30 10.64 7.74 0.64
CA SER A 30 10.13 7.80 2.00
C SER A 30 9.02 8.84 2.15
N VAL A 31 8.25 8.76 3.23
CA VAL A 31 7.27 9.79 3.64
C VAL A 31 7.92 11.17 3.67
N GLU A 32 9.16 11.27 4.16
CA GLU A 32 9.94 12.51 4.22
C GLU A 32 10.41 12.97 2.82
N ASP A 33 10.82 12.05 1.94
CA ASP A 33 11.15 12.41 0.56
C ASP A 33 9.92 12.93 -0.19
N VAL A 34 8.76 12.28 -0.02
CA VAL A 34 7.48 12.75 -0.58
C VAL A 34 7.16 14.15 -0.05
N TYR A 35 7.31 14.39 1.26
CA TYR A 35 7.13 15.73 1.84
C TYR A 35 8.02 16.78 1.17
N ARG A 36 9.32 16.48 1.00
CA ARG A 36 10.27 17.37 0.35
C ARG A 36 9.87 17.66 -1.10
N CYS A 37 9.46 16.65 -1.86
CA CYS A 37 8.96 16.82 -3.23
C CYS A 37 7.74 17.76 -3.29
N LEU A 38 6.74 17.55 -2.43
CA LEU A 38 5.53 18.36 -2.40
C LEU A 38 5.78 19.80 -1.95
N LYS A 39 6.60 19.98 -0.91
CA LYS A 39 6.90 21.29 -0.34
C LYS A 39 7.57 22.23 -1.34
N ASN A 40 8.45 21.68 -2.19
CA ASN A 40 9.11 22.44 -3.25
C ASN A 40 8.16 22.91 -4.36
N GLN A 41 6.95 22.35 -4.45
CA GLN A 41 5.94 22.70 -5.44
C GLN A 41 4.63 23.23 -4.84
N LEU A 42 4.66 23.66 -3.56
CA LEU A 42 3.47 23.97 -2.77
C LEU A 42 2.49 24.95 -3.45
N GLU A 43 3.02 25.95 -4.17
CA GLU A 43 2.21 26.95 -4.88
C GLU A 43 1.44 26.38 -6.09
N GLY A 44 1.96 25.31 -6.71
CA GLY A 44 1.36 24.63 -7.85
C GLY A 44 0.40 23.49 -7.45
N LEU A 45 0.31 23.14 -6.17
CA LEU A 45 -0.53 22.05 -5.70
C LEU A 45 -2.02 22.46 -5.65
N SER A 46 -2.89 21.52 -6.03
CA SER A 46 -4.32 21.60 -5.73
C SER A 46 -4.60 21.63 -4.22
N GLU A 47 -5.82 22.02 -3.83
CA GLU A 47 -6.24 22.02 -2.40
C GLU A 47 -6.12 20.63 -1.76
N ALA A 48 -6.38 19.57 -2.52
CA ALA A 48 -6.13 18.20 -2.08
C ALA A 48 -4.64 17.97 -1.79
N GLY A 49 -3.75 18.37 -2.70
CA GLY A 49 -2.30 18.29 -2.50
C GLY A 49 -1.82 19.06 -1.27
N LYS A 50 -2.34 20.27 -1.03
CA LYS A 50 -2.03 21.06 0.19
C LYS A 50 -2.53 20.37 1.47
N LYS A 51 -3.73 19.79 1.45
CA LYS A 51 -4.27 19.01 2.56
C LYS A 51 -3.37 17.81 2.88
N THR A 52 -2.93 17.12 1.84
CA THR A 52 -2.01 16.00 1.91
C THR A 52 -0.66 16.38 2.53
N VAL A 53 -0.06 17.52 2.15
CA VAL A 53 1.14 18.04 2.84
C VAL A 53 0.89 18.18 4.35
N GLY A 54 -0.27 18.70 4.73
CA GLY A 54 -0.67 18.80 6.14
C GLY A 54 -0.83 17.46 6.85
N TYR A 55 -1.18 16.37 6.15
CA TYR A 55 -1.20 15.03 6.71
C TYR A 55 0.21 14.46 6.88
N ILE A 56 1.09 14.64 5.89
CA ILE A 56 2.47 14.16 5.98
C ILE A 56 3.22 14.85 7.13
N GLU A 57 3.06 16.17 7.29
CA GLU A 57 3.64 16.91 8.44
C GLU A 57 3.17 16.37 9.79
N ARG A 58 1.99 15.72 9.81
CA ARG A 58 1.47 15.05 11.01
C ARG A 58 2.01 13.63 11.18
N THR A 59 2.38 12.96 10.09
CA THR A 59 2.94 11.60 10.08
C THR A 59 4.45 11.58 10.35
N ILE A 60 5.25 12.51 9.82
CA ILE A 60 6.74 12.49 10.00
C ILE A 60 7.21 12.33 11.46
N PRO A 61 6.58 12.96 12.47
CA PRO A 61 6.97 12.77 13.87
C PRO A 61 6.54 11.44 14.49
N ASP A 62 5.90 10.55 13.72
CA ASP A 62 5.34 9.32 14.24
C ASP A 62 6.44 8.29 14.58
N GLN A 63 6.44 7.83 15.83
CA GLN A 63 7.36 6.79 16.32
C GLN A 63 7.11 5.44 15.65
N PHE A 64 5.92 5.18 15.10
CA PHE A 64 5.69 3.99 14.28
C PHE A 64 6.61 3.93 13.06
N LEU A 65 6.94 5.08 12.45
CA LEU A 65 7.91 5.15 11.35
C LEU A 65 9.28 4.61 11.77
N GLN A 66 9.60 4.72 13.06
CA GLN A 66 10.90 4.32 13.62
C GLN A 66 10.93 2.87 14.09
N LEU A 67 9.76 2.26 14.36
CA LEU A 67 9.68 0.87 14.80
C LEU A 67 10.17 -0.12 13.74
N GLY A 68 10.01 0.23 12.46
CA GLY A 68 10.63 -0.56 11.40
C GLY A 68 10.02 -1.95 11.20
N ILE A 69 8.72 -2.07 11.46
CA ILE A 69 8.00 -3.33 11.41
C ILE A 69 8.00 -3.87 9.99
N THR A 70 8.36 -5.14 9.87
CA THR A 70 8.58 -5.80 8.58
C THR A 70 7.53 -6.89 8.39
N PHE A 71 6.69 -6.71 7.37
CA PHE A 71 5.62 -7.63 6.99
C PHE A 71 6.12 -8.61 5.92
N PRO A 72 5.93 -9.93 6.10
CA PRO A 72 6.16 -10.89 5.03
C PRO A 72 5.09 -10.74 3.94
N VAL A 73 5.51 -10.62 2.69
CA VAL A 73 4.59 -10.56 1.54
C VAL A 73 4.23 -11.98 1.13
N THR A 74 3.04 -12.44 1.51
CA THR A 74 2.59 -13.82 1.28
C THR A 74 1.38 -13.93 0.37
N ARG A 75 0.57 -12.87 0.27
CA ARG A 75 -0.67 -12.84 -0.53
C ARG A 75 -0.81 -11.54 -1.28
N LEU A 76 -1.46 -11.64 -2.43
CA LEU A 76 -1.82 -10.54 -3.30
C LEU A 76 -3.33 -10.50 -3.46
N GLN A 77 -3.87 -9.29 -3.58
CA GLN A 77 -5.28 -9.05 -3.85
C GLN A 77 -5.49 -8.15 -5.08
N HIS A 78 -6.52 -8.48 -5.85
CA HIS A 78 -7.04 -7.65 -6.93
C HIS A 78 -8.49 -7.32 -6.63
N VAL A 79 -8.76 -6.03 -6.36
CA VAL A 79 -10.12 -5.56 -6.06
C VAL A 79 -10.70 -4.79 -7.23
N THR A 80 -11.92 -5.14 -7.61
CA THR A 80 -12.61 -4.57 -8.76
C THR A 80 -14.14 -4.48 -8.56
N THR A 81 -14.83 -4.01 -9.58
CA THR A 81 -16.29 -3.85 -9.61
C THR A 81 -16.96 -5.02 -10.34
N GLU A 82 -18.29 -5.05 -10.34
CA GLU A 82 -19.06 -6.18 -10.88
C GLU A 82 -18.70 -6.53 -12.34
N ILE A 83 -18.63 -5.54 -13.22
CA ILE A 83 -18.44 -5.78 -14.67
C ILE A 83 -17.09 -6.47 -14.93
N PRO A 84 -15.93 -5.93 -14.48
CA PRO A 84 -14.66 -6.65 -14.62
C PRO A 84 -14.66 -8.01 -13.94
N THR A 85 -15.30 -8.18 -12.78
CA THR A 85 -15.40 -9.50 -12.13
C THR A 85 -16.10 -10.52 -13.01
N ARG A 86 -17.24 -10.17 -13.62
CA ARG A 86 -17.95 -11.06 -14.54
C ARG A 86 -17.08 -11.44 -15.73
N GLN A 87 -16.33 -10.49 -16.28
CA GLN A 87 -15.40 -10.73 -17.39
C GLN A 87 -14.26 -11.67 -17.00
N ILE A 88 -13.59 -11.41 -15.89
CA ILE A 88 -12.47 -12.24 -15.39
C ILE A 88 -12.95 -13.67 -15.16
N VAL A 89 -14.11 -13.84 -14.54
CA VAL A 89 -14.70 -15.16 -14.27
C VAL A 89 -15.09 -15.88 -15.56
N GLN A 90 -15.78 -15.20 -16.49
CA GLN A 90 -16.22 -15.78 -17.75
C GLN A 90 -15.03 -16.22 -18.63
N LEU A 91 -13.99 -15.38 -18.68
CA LEU A 91 -12.83 -15.58 -19.53
C LEU A 91 -11.77 -16.50 -18.90
N GLY A 92 -11.73 -16.58 -17.57
CA GLY A 92 -10.74 -17.36 -16.82
C GLY A 92 -9.34 -16.75 -16.79
N TYR A 93 -9.22 -15.44 -17.04
CA TYR A 93 -7.93 -14.75 -17.06
C TYR A 93 -8.03 -13.27 -16.68
N PHE A 94 -6.89 -12.71 -16.32
CA PHE A 94 -6.70 -11.30 -16.06
C PHE A 94 -6.03 -10.63 -17.26
N CYS A 95 -6.63 -9.55 -17.74
CA CYS A 95 -6.03 -8.66 -18.73
C CYS A 95 -5.50 -7.40 -18.07
N ALA A 96 -4.57 -6.72 -18.74
CA ALA A 96 -4.28 -5.34 -18.41
C ALA A 96 -5.54 -4.48 -18.60
N GLY A 97 -5.75 -3.54 -17.67
CA GLY A 97 -6.83 -2.57 -17.81
C GLY A 97 -6.58 -1.63 -19.00
N ASP A 98 -7.65 -1.22 -19.68
CA ASP A 98 -7.59 -0.34 -20.86
C ASP A 98 -6.98 1.06 -20.59
N GLN A 99 -6.79 1.43 -19.32
CA GLN A 99 -6.16 2.70 -18.93
C GLN A 99 -5.42 2.56 -17.60
N SER A 100 -4.15 2.19 -17.64
CA SER A 100 -3.23 2.51 -16.54
C SER A 100 -3.01 4.02 -16.54
N ARG A 101 -3.86 4.75 -15.79
CA ARG A 101 -3.68 6.20 -15.53
C ARG A 101 -2.54 6.46 -14.53
N LEU A 102 -1.49 5.66 -14.55
CA LEU A 102 -0.21 6.01 -13.92
C LEU A 102 0.62 6.78 -14.96
N PRO A 103 1.48 7.74 -14.56
CA PRO A 103 2.18 8.59 -15.51
C PRO A 103 3.42 7.91 -16.10
N TRP A 104 3.68 6.67 -15.71
CA TRP A 104 4.57 5.77 -16.41
C TRP A 104 3.75 5.02 -17.47
N SER A 105 3.69 5.61 -18.66
CA SER A 105 3.19 4.96 -19.85
C SER A 105 4.39 4.59 -20.71
N HIS A 106 4.94 3.39 -20.53
CA HIS A 106 5.66 2.81 -21.65
C HIS A 106 4.58 2.44 -22.69
N PRO A 107 4.63 2.97 -23.93
CA PRO A 107 3.55 2.84 -24.90
C PRO A 107 3.16 1.38 -25.21
N ASN A 108 4.04 0.43 -24.89
CA ASN A 108 3.84 -1.00 -25.09
C ASN A 108 3.64 -1.81 -23.79
N ALA A 109 3.76 -1.20 -22.59
CA ALA A 109 3.65 -1.96 -21.35
C ALA A 109 2.18 -2.13 -20.93
N LYS A 110 1.69 -3.37 -21.06
CA LYS A 110 0.44 -3.80 -20.42
C LYS A 110 0.72 -4.27 -19.02
N LEU A 111 -0.01 -3.70 -18.06
CA LEU A 111 0.27 -3.84 -16.64
C LEU A 111 -0.97 -4.34 -15.90
N LEU A 112 -0.77 -5.36 -15.07
CA LEU A 112 -1.78 -5.95 -14.21
C LEU A 112 -1.46 -5.65 -12.74
N TYR A 113 -2.39 -4.98 -12.06
CA TYR A 113 -2.16 -4.41 -10.73
C TYR A 113 -2.72 -5.30 -9.61
N TRP A 114 -1.87 -5.59 -8.63
CA TRP A 114 -2.19 -6.39 -7.46
C TRP A 114 -1.63 -5.72 -6.21
N SER A 115 -2.50 -5.47 -5.24
CA SER A 115 -2.10 -4.95 -3.93
C SER A 115 -1.64 -6.09 -3.04
N VAL A 116 -0.75 -5.81 -2.09
CA VAL A 116 -0.46 -6.78 -1.03
C VAL A 116 -1.67 -6.93 -0.11
N GLU A 117 -1.98 -8.17 0.27
CA GLU A 117 -2.95 -8.49 1.30
C GLU A 117 -2.20 -8.93 2.56
N ILE A 118 -2.36 -8.17 3.65
CA ILE A 118 -1.85 -8.56 4.97
C ILE A 118 -2.98 -9.23 5.76
N LEU A 119 -2.74 -10.45 6.22
CA LEU A 119 -3.73 -11.22 6.96
C LEU A 119 -3.86 -10.72 8.40
N LYS A 120 -5.05 -10.86 8.98
CA LYS A 120 -5.32 -10.47 10.38
C LYS A 120 -4.35 -11.13 11.35
N ASP A 121 -4.10 -12.43 11.19
CA ASP A 121 -3.19 -13.17 12.07
C ASP A 121 -1.75 -12.63 12.00
N GLN A 122 -1.30 -12.20 10.81
CA GLN A 122 0.01 -11.54 10.65
C GLN A 122 0.03 -10.18 11.35
N ILE A 123 -1.06 -9.41 11.27
CA ILE A 123 -1.18 -8.13 11.97
C ILE A 123 -1.11 -8.35 13.48
N GLU A 124 -1.82 -9.33 14.02
CA GLU A 124 -1.84 -9.60 15.46
C GLU A 124 -0.47 -10.06 15.98
N GLU A 125 0.22 -10.94 15.27
CA GLU A 125 1.58 -11.38 15.62
C GLU A 125 2.57 -10.20 15.62
N LEU A 126 2.60 -9.43 14.52
CA LEU A 126 3.52 -8.30 14.38
C LEU A 126 3.19 -7.15 15.33
N ARG A 127 1.92 -7.00 15.74
CA ARG A 127 1.50 -6.02 16.74
C ARG A 127 2.14 -6.30 18.09
N GLN A 128 2.19 -7.57 18.50
CA GLN A 128 2.82 -7.95 19.77
C GLN A 128 4.32 -7.66 19.76
N GLU A 129 5.02 -8.01 18.68
CA GLU A 129 6.45 -7.70 18.50
C GLU A 129 6.70 -6.19 18.52
N ALA A 130 5.90 -5.45 17.74
CA ALA A 130 5.99 -3.99 17.65
C ALA A 130 5.73 -3.31 19.01
N PHE A 131 4.78 -3.84 19.79
CA PHE A 131 4.49 -3.32 21.12
C PHE A 131 5.64 -3.58 22.10
N GLN A 132 6.29 -4.74 22.04
CA GLN A 132 7.48 -5.02 22.87
C GLN A 132 8.63 -4.06 22.56
N ALA A 133 8.88 -3.79 21.27
CA ALA A 133 9.87 -2.79 20.86
C ALA A 133 9.50 -1.39 21.34
N LEU A 134 8.21 -1.04 21.29
CA LEU A 134 7.70 0.24 21.79
C LEU A 134 7.82 0.37 23.31
N GLN A 135 7.50 -0.69 24.07
CA GLN A 135 7.62 -0.71 25.54
C GLN A 135 9.05 -0.39 26.01
N ALA A 136 10.07 -0.83 25.27
CA ALA A 136 11.46 -0.48 25.57
C ALA A 136 11.77 1.02 25.43
N MET A 137 10.94 1.77 24.68
CA MET A 137 11.09 3.20 24.43
C MET A 137 10.18 4.07 25.31
N VAL A 138 9.31 3.46 26.13
CA VAL A 138 8.25 4.16 26.86
C VAL A 138 8.34 3.88 28.38
N PRO A 139 8.11 4.88 29.26
CA PRO A 139 8.13 4.66 30.70
C PRO A 139 7.09 3.62 31.18
N PRO A 140 7.44 2.74 32.14
CA PRO A 140 6.62 1.58 32.51
C PRO A 140 5.31 1.90 33.24
N HIS A 141 5.11 3.13 33.72
CA HIS A 141 4.03 3.47 34.65
C HIS A 141 2.64 3.60 34.02
N ASN A 142 2.51 3.63 32.68
CA ASN A 142 1.20 3.70 31.98
C ASN A 142 1.01 2.57 30.94
N ALA A 143 1.71 1.43 31.08
CA ALA A 143 1.84 0.40 30.04
C ALA A 143 0.49 -0.12 29.48
N GLU A 144 -0.53 -0.29 30.32
CA GLU A 144 -1.85 -0.80 29.90
C GLU A 144 -2.61 0.20 29.00
N GLU A 145 -2.59 1.49 29.35
CA GLU A 145 -3.23 2.53 28.54
C GLU A 145 -2.52 2.70 27.18
N PHE A 146 -1.18 2.63 27.20
CA PHE A 146 -0.35 2.64 26.00
C PHE A 146 -0.69 1.49 25.05
N GLU A 147 -0.85 0.28 25.59
CA GLU A 147 -1.24 -0.90 24.81
C GLU A 147 -2.59 -0.68 24.13
N GLY A 148 -3.59 -0.22 24.88
CA GLY A 148 -4.94 0.02 24.35
C GLY A 148 -4.98 1.06 23.22
N VAL A 149 -4.19 2.13 23.33
CA VAL A 149 -4.08 3.16 22.28
C VAL A 149 -3.31 2.62 21.07
N PHE A 150 -2.16 1.98 21.30
CA PHE A 150 -1.33 1.37 20.27
C PHE A 150 -2.11 0.38 19.43
N ASN A 151 -2.85 -0.52 20.08
CA ASN A 151 -3.66 -1.55 19.42
C ASN A 151 -4.75 -0.94 18.53
N ARG A 152 -5.28 0.23 18.88
CA ARG A 152 -6.30 0.93 18.07
C ARG A 152 -5.75 1.63 16.82
N GLN A 153 -4.43 1.82 16.73
CA GLN A 153 -3.80 2.56 15.63
C GLN A 153 -2.79 1.73 14.81
N PHE A 154 -2.28 0.62 15.34
CA PHE A 154 -1.37 -0.27 14.63
C PHE A 154 -2.06 -0.91 13.41
N ALA A 155 -1.51 -0.70 12.21
CA ALA A 155 -1.97 -1.32 10.96
C ALA A 155 -3.49 -1.23 10.75
N ASN A 156 -4.09 -0.08 11.04
CA ASN A 156 -5.53 0.14 10.93
C ASN A 156 -5.95 0.89 9.64
N SER A 157 -4.99 1.26 8.79
CA SER A 157 -5.29 1.97 7.55
C SER A 157 -5.97 1.07 6.51
N PRO A 158 -6.62 1.65 5.48
CA PRO A 158 -7.27 0.87 4.43
C PRO A 158 -6.37 -0.18 3.75
N ALA A 159 -5.05 0.04 3.69
CA ALA A 159 -4.10 -0.91 3.09
C ALA A 159 -3.94 -2.21 3.92
N PHE A 160 -4.28 -2.19 5.20
CA PHE A 160 -4.19 -3.33 6.13
C PHE A 160 -5.57 -3.91 6.47
N ASN A 161 -6.63 -3.46 5.79
CA ASN A 161 -7.98 -3.98 5.99
C ASN A 161 -8.28 -5.10 4.98
N ALA A 162 -8.23 -6.35 5.44
CA ALA A 162 -8.53 -7.50 4.58
C ALA A 162 -10.02 -7.61 4.21
N ASP A 163 -10.96 -7.06 5.00
CA ASP A 163 -12.40 -7.27 4.79
C ASP A 163 -13.07 -6.13 4.00
N ALA A 164 -12.33 -5.08 3.70
CA ALA A 164 -12.89 -3.86 3.13
C ALA A 164 -11.91 -3.20 2.16
N SER A 165 -12.42 -2.54 1.14
CA SER A 165 -11.59 -1.91 0.11
C SER A 165 -12.17 -0.59 -0.37
N ARG A 166 -11.26 0.32 -0.76
CA ARG A 166 -11.61 1.56 -1.45
C ARG A 166 -11.78 1.37 -2.96
N TYR A 167 -11.41 0.21 -3.50
CA TYR A 167 -11.24 -0.03 -4.93
C TYR A 167 -12.37 -0.83 -5.60
N GLY A 168 -13.35 -1.30 -4.83
CA GLY A 168 -14.44 -2.13 -5.31
C GLY A 168 -15.02 -3.01 -4.20
N ASN A 169 -15.87 -3.95 -4.60
CA ASN A 169 -16.53 -4.89 -3.68
C ASN A 169 -16.16 -6.34 -3.95
N PHE A 170 -15.53 -6.64 -5.10
CA PHE A 170 -15.15 -7.99 -5.50
C PHE A 170 -13.64 -8.11 -5.40
N LYS A 171 -13.16 -9.02 -4.57
CA LYS A 171 -11.75 -9.20 -4.23
C LYS A 171 -11.32 -10.60 -4.62
N PHE A 172 -10.36 -10.69 -5.55
CA PHE A 172 -9.59 -11.90 -5.82
C PHE A 172 -8.36 -11.91 -4.94
N SER A 173 -8.16 -12.96 -4.15
CA SER A 173 -7.04 -13.06 -3.19
C SER A 173 -6.27 -14.36 -3.41
N LEU A 174 -5.02 -14.25 -3.86
CA LEU A 174 -4.16 -15.38 -4.22
C LEU A 174 -2.89 -15.38 -3.38
N SER A 175 -2.34 -16.56 -3.12
CA SER A 175 -1.00 -16.66 -2.54
C SER A 175 0.01 -16.07 -3.54
N LEU A 176 1.02 -15.37 -3.03
CA LEU A 176 2.09 -14.85 -3.87
C LEU A 176 2.78 -16.00 -4.60
N SER A 177 2.99 -17.14 -3.93
CA SER A 177 3.62 -18.33 -4.53
C SER A 177 2.84 -18.87 -5.72
N ASP A 178 1.52 -19.04 -5.59
CA ASP A 178 0.66 -19.49 -6.69
C ASP A 178 0.73 -18.50 -7.85
N PHE A 179 0.53 -17.22 -7.55
CA PHE A 179 0.52 -16.17 -8.55
C PHE A 179 1.85 -16.10 -9.33
N MET A 180 2.97 -16.16 -8.62
CA MET A 180 4.31 -16.15 -9.21
C MET A 180 4.58 -17.41 -10.04
N SER A 181 4.06 -18.57 -9.63
CA SER A 181 4.22 -19.82 -10.37
C SER A 181 3.50 -19.74 -11.73
N GLU A 182 2.24 -19.30 -11.74
CA GLU A 182 1.46 -19.11 -12.98
C GLU A 182 2.13 -18.07 -13.90
N TYR A 183 2.60 -16.95 -13.34
CA TYR A 183 3.29 -15.91 -14.11
C TYR A 183 4.63 -16.41 -14.71
N LYS A 184 5.40 -17.17 -13.94
CA LYS A 184 6.67 -17.76 -14.35
C LYS A 184 6.51 -18.71 -15.53
N GLU A 185 5.51 -19.59 -15.45
CA GLU A 185 5.21 -20.56 -16.51
C GLU A 185 4.72 -19.86 -17.79
N GLN A 186 3.79 -18.92 -17.66
CA GLN A 186 3.12 -18.30 -18.82
C GLN A 186 3.93 -17.19 -19.50
N HIS A 187 4.69 -16.39 -18.73
CA HIS A 187 5.34 -15.19 -19.26
C HIS A 187 6.87 -15.19 -19.12
N CYS A 188 7.43 -16.13 -18.35
CA CYS A 188 8.88 -16.19 -18.10
C CYS A 188 9.56 -17.46 -18.63
N GLN A 189 8.87 -18.31 -19.40
CA GLN A 189 9.43 -19.56 -19.94
C GLN A 189 10.08 -20.43 -18.83
N GLY A 190 9.54 -20.39 -17.62
CA GLY A 190 10.10 -21.09 -16.46
C GLY A 190 11.31 -20.42 -15.80
N ALA A 191 11.74 -19.23 -16.24
CA ALA A 191 12.77 -18.43 -15.57
C ALA A 191 12.18 -17.61 -14.40
N GLU A 192 13.01 -17.31 -13.40
CA GLU A 192 12.57 -16.47 -12.27
C GLU A 192 12.24 -15.04 -12.73
N PRO A 193 11.05 -14.50 -12.39
CA PRO A 193 10.71 -13.12 -12.73
C PRO A 193 11.61 -12.11 -12.02
N GLU A 194 11.83 -10.97 -12.66
CA GLU A 194 12.58 -9.86 -12.10
C GLU A 194 11.66 -8.88 -11.37
N PHE A 195 12.17 -8.32 -10.27
CA PHE A 195 11.49 -7.32 -9.46
C PHE A 195 12.22 -5.99 -9.56
N ARG A 196 11.55 -4.98 -10.08
CA ARG A 196 12.09 -3.63 -10.27
C ARG A 196 11.25 -2.58 -9.54
N VAL A 197 11.91 -1.50 -9.14
CA VAL A 197 11.30 -0.32 -8.56
C VAL A 197 10.67 0.50 -9.68
N LEU A 198 9.33 0.46 -9.80
CA LEU A 198 8.63 1.28 -10.78
C LEU A 198 8.50 2.73 -10.32
N GLY A 199 8.24 2.91 -9.02
CA GLY A 199 8.20 4.23 -8.41
C GLY A 199 7.30 4.32 -7.19
N THR A 200 6.97 5.55 -6.83
CA THR A 200 6.08 5.90 -5.72
C THR A 200 4.94 6.76 -6.25
N ALA A 201 3.70 6.35 -5.97
CA ALA A 201 2.50 7.13 -6.23
C ALA A 201 1.93 7.63 -4.91
N MET A 202 1.35 8.83 -4.94
CA MET A 202 0.58 9.36 -3.83
C MET A 202 -0.83 9.66 -4.29
N TYR A 203 -1.80 9.29 -3.45
CA TYR A 203 -3.21 9.49 -3.69
C TYR A 203 -3.93 9.83 -2.37
N GLU A 204 -4.34 11.09 -2.20
CA GLU A 204 -4.91 11.61 -0.95
C GLU A 204 -4.01 11.32 0.26
N GLU A 205 -4.43 10.43 1.16
CA GLU A 205 -3.66 9.94 2.31
C GLU A 205 -2.78 8.69 2.01
N GLU A 206 -2.87 8.08 0.83
CA GLU A 206 -2.13 6.85 0.49
C GLU A 206 -0.82 7.15 -0.24
N ILE A 207 0.29 6.58 0.23
CA ILE A 207 1.58 6.52 -0.46
C ILE A 207 1.82 5.09 -0.92
N ALA A 208 1.61 4.84 -2.21
CA ALA A 208 1.79 3.54 -2.83
C ALA A 208 3.22 3.36 -3.38
N HIS A 209 3.94 2.38 -2.85
CA HIS A 209 5.20 1.90 -3.43
C HIS A 209 4.89 0.81 -4.47
N ILE A 210 5.44 0.94 -5.67
CA ILE A 210 5.04 0.14 -6.81
C ILE A 210 6.22 -0.70 -7.33
N VAL A 211 6.10 -2.01 -7.18
CA VAL A 211 7.06 -3.00 -7.67
C VAL A 211 6.60 -3.48 -9.04
N LEU A 212 7.42 -3.31 -10.07
CA LEU A 212 7.24 -3.96 -11.35
C LEU A 212 7.76 -5.40 -11.28
N VAL A 213 6.95 -6.35 -11.74
CA VAL A 213 7.33 -7.74 -11.98
C VAL A 213 7.33 -7.95 -13.48
N HIS A 214 8.45 -8.42 -14.03
CA HIS A 214 8.55 -8.70 -15.45
C HIS A 214 9.38 -9.94 -15.75
N SER A 215 9.20 -10.46 -16.96
CA SER A 215 10.02 -11.54 -17.51
C SER A 215 11.48 -11.09 -17.65
N PRO A 216 12.47 -11.93 -17.29
CA PRO A 216 13.89 -11.60 -17.44
C PRO A 216 14.30 -11.45 -18.92
N MET A 217 13.48 -11.92 -19.86
CA MET A 217 13.68 -11.72 -21.31
C MET A 217 13.24 -10.33 -21.77
N THR A 218 12.53 -9.57 -20.94
CA THR A 218 12.10 -8.21 -21.27
C THR A 218 13.17 -7.21 -20.88
N THR A 219 13.79 -6.57 -21.88
CA THR A 219 14.85 -5.58 -21.68
C THR A 219 14.35 -4.15 -21.50
N GLU A 220 13.06 -3.89 -21.78
CA GLU A 220 12.44 -2.55 -21.71
C GLU A 220 12.50 -1.91 -20.32
N PHE A 221 12.75 -2.71 -19.27
CA PHE A 221 12.73 -2.27 -17.87
C PHE A 221 14.08 -2.45 -17.16
N SER A 222 15.14 -2.78 -17.92
CA SER A 222 16.46 -3.04 -17.34
C SER A 222 17.13 -1.81 -16.72
N ASP A 223 16.66 -0.61 -17.08
CA ASP A 223 17.09 0.68 -16.52
C ASP A 223 16.46 0.97 -15.15
N LEU A 224 15.36 0.29 -14.80
CA LEU A 224 14.73 0.43 -13.50
C LEU A 224 15.58 -0.22 -12.39
N PRO A 225 15.68 0.40 -11.20
CA PRO A 225 16.41 -0.18 -10.08
C PRO A 225 15.84 -1.54 -9.67
N SER A 226 16.70 -2.53 -9.40
CA SER A 226 16.26 -3.81 -8.84
C SER A 226 15.79 -3.66 -7.39
N VAL A 227 14.80 -4.47 -7.00
CA VAL A 227 14.48 -4.69 -5.58
C VAL A 227 15.70 -5.34 -4.91
N PRO A 228 16.24 -4.78 -3.81
CA PRO A 228 17.48 -5.26 -3.23
C PRO A 228 17.31 -6.61 -2.54
N ILE A 229 18.41 -7.35 -2.46
CA ILE A 229 18.52 -8.60 -1.69
C ILE A 229 19.42 -8.32 -0.48
N VAL A 230 18.84 -8.29 0.71
CA VAL A 230 19.54 -7.94 1.96
C VAL A 230 19.16 -8.90 3.09
N GLY A 231 19.94 -8.90 4.18
CA GLY A 231 19.57 -9.65 5.38
C GLY A 231 18.27 -9.12 6.01
N ARG A 232 17.49 -9.99 6.65
CA ARG A 232 16.15 -9.66 7.17
C ARG A 232 16.13 -8.47 8.13
N ASN A 233 17.17 -8.33 8.94
CA ASN A 233 17.29 -7.26 9.94
C ASN A 233 17.96 -5.99 9.38
N ALA A 234 18.35 -5.98 8.10
CA ALA A 234 18.80 -4.75 7.48
C ALA A 234 17.67 -3.72 7.48
N ASN A 235 18.02 -2.44 7.49
CA ASN A 235 17.07 -1.35 7.23
C ASN A 235 17.29 -0.86 5.79
N PRO A 236 17.01 -1.70 4.76
CA PRO A 236 17.29 -1.29 3.40
C PRO A 236 16.38 -0.13 3.05
N LEU A 237 16.99 0.94 2.55
CA LEU A 237 16.29 1.70 1.54
C LEU A 237 16.47 0.92 0.22
N PRO A 238 15.37 0.51 -0.44
CA PRO A 238 14.02 0.92 -0.12
C PRO A 238 13.15 -0.16 0.57
N PHE A 239 11.97 0.25 1.05
CA PHE A 239 11.04 -0.45 1.97
C PHE A 239 10.47 -1.80 1.51
N VAL A 240 10.91 -2.32 0.36
CA VAL A 240 10.57 -3.65 -0.14
C VAL A 240 11.87 -4.33 -0.53
N PHE A 241 12.07 -5.56 -0.06
CA PHE A 241 13.32 -6.28 -0.29
C PHE A 241 13.11 -7.78 -0.30
N ARG A 242 14.08 -8.50 -0.86
CA ARG A 242 14.18 -9.95 -0.73
C ARG A 242 15.16 -10.30 0.38
N SER A 243 14.79 -11.20 1.27
CA SER A 243 15.69 -11.71 2.31
C SER A 243 16.78 -12.58 1.69
N GLN A 244 18.03 -12.37 2.09
CA GLN A 244 19.16 -13.24 1.71
C GLN A 244 19.05 -14.63 2.33
N GLU A 245 18.37 -14.73 3.49
CA GLU A 245 18.27 -15.94 4.29
C GLU A 245 17.25 -16.94 3.71
N ASP A 246 16.09 -16.46 3.25
CA ASP A 246 15.02 -17.33 2.74
C ASP A 246 14.50 -16.97 1.34
N GLY A 247 15.03 -15.92 0.71
CA GLY A 247 14.67 -15.49 -0.63
C GLY A 247 13.28 -14.86 -0.75
N LYS A 248 12.52 -14.73 0.35
CA LYS A 248 11.13 -14.22 0.38
C LYS A 248 11.10 -12.70 0.32
N LEU A 249 9.95 -12.18 -0.10
CA LEU A 249 9.67 -10.75 -0.16
C LEU A 249 9.15 -10.24 1.18
N TYR A 250 9.69 -9.09 1.58
CA TYR A 250 9.32 -8.37 2.78
C TYR A 250 9.01 -6.92 2.46
N TRP A 251 8.07 -6.36 3.22
CA TRP A 251 7.65 -4.98 3.13
C TRP A 251 7.75 -4.31 4.50
N ARG A 252 8.46 -3.19 4.56
CA ARG A 252 8.66 -2.38 5.77
C ARG A 252 7.98 -1.02 5.59
N PRO A 253 6.65 -0.94 5.75
CA PRO A 253 5.96 0.34 5.67
C PRO A 253 6.51 1.29 6.74
N GLU A 254 6.64 2.56 6.37
CA GLU A 254 6.93 3.62 7.32
C GLU A 254 5.64 3.90 8.13
N SER A 255 4.50 4.07 7.45
CA SER A 255 3.23 4.37 8.10
C SER A 255 2.16 3.32 7.82
N THR A 256 1.48 2.87 8.87
CA THR A 256 0.44 1.83 8.80
C THR A 256 -0.93 2.29 9.32
N ALA A 257 -0.98 3.48 9.92
CA ALA A 257 -2.17 4.03 10.56
C ALA A 257 -2.91 5.03 9.65
N ASP A 258 -4.24 4.99 9.65
CA ASP A 258 -5.09 6.02 9.01
C ASP A 258 -5.23 7.25 9.92
N ILE A 259 -5.42 7.00 11.22
CA ILE A 259 -5.60 8.04 12.23
C ILE A 259 -4.61 7.81 13.37
N LEU A 260 -3.76 8.81 13.61
CA LEU A 260 -2.91 8.85 14.79
C LEU A 260 -3.70 9.44 15.97
N LYS A 261 -3.85 8.66 17.04
CA LYS A 261 -4.54 9.08 18.27
C LYS A 261 -3.60 9.63 19.32
N MET A 262 -2.33 9.20 19.32
CA MET A 262 -1.35 9.61 20.32
C MET A 262 0.05 9.73 19.71
N ARG A 263 0.77 10.78 20.11
CA ARG A 263 2.21 10.92 19.92
C ARG A 263 2.89 10.69 21.26
N ILE A 264 3.84 9.79 21.30
CA ILE A 264 4.56 9.47 22.53
C ILE A 264 5.63 10.56 22.71
N SER A 265 5.54 11.35 23.79
CA SER A 265 6.58 12.33 24.12
C SER A 265 6.71 12.49 25.64
N GLU A 266 7.94 12.70 26.12
CA GLU A 266 8.23 12.94 27.54
C GLU A 266 7.93 14.39 28.00
N LYS A 267 7.66 15.31 27.07
CA LYS A 267 7.57 16.75 27.38
C LYS A 267 6.11 17.20 27.54
N GLN A 268 5.91 18.22 28.39
CA GLN A 268 4.63 18.91 28.60
C GLN A 268 3.94 19.26 27.27
N CYS A 269 2.60 19.27 27.31
CA CYS A 269 1.70 19.50 26.18
C CYS A 269 2.16 20.70 25.35
N ARG A 270 2.85 20.44 24.24
CA ARG A 270 3.22 21.44 23.25
C ARG A 270 2.26 21.32 22.09
N LYS A 271 2.20 22.38 21.27
CA LYS A 271 1.51 22.32 19.98
C LYS A 271 2.13 21.15 19.20
N ARG A 272 1.33 20.10 18.93
CA ARG A 272 1.71 18.86 18.23
C ARG A 272 2.35 17.74 19.08
N ASP A 273 2.55 17.88 20.38
CA ASP A 273 3.08 16.82 21.26
C ASP A 273 2.29 16.79 22.57
N CYS A 274 1.39 15.83 22.74
CA CYS A 274 0.65 15.64 23.99
C CYS A 274 1.39 14.64 24.89
N PRO A 275 1.65 14.98 26.17
CA PRO A 275 2.10 13.99 27.14
C PRO A 275 0.96 13.03 27.44
N VAL A 276 1.31 11.80 27.75
CA VAL A 276 0.36 10.70 27.96
C VAL A 276 -0.51 10.94 29.20
N SER A 277 0.04 11.58 30.23
CA SER A 277 -0.66 11.99 31.43
C SER A 277 -1.47 13.29 31.29
N CYS A 278 -1.84 13.70 30.06
CA CYS A 278 -2.62 14.91 29.85
C CYS A 278 -4.04 14.73 30.42
N PRO A 279 -4.42 15.42 31.50
CA PRO A 279 -5.73 15.23 32.15
C PRO A 279 -6.91 15.59 31.23
N ASP A 280 -6.65 16.43 30.22
CA ASP A 280 -7.64 16.86 29.24
C ASP A 280 -7.88 15.81 28.14
N CYS A 281 -6.99 14.80 27.98
CA CYS A 281 -7.15 13.73 27.01
C CYS A 281 -8.26 12.75 27.41
N ASP A 282 -8.35 12.39 28.69
CA ASP A 282 -9.37 11.47 29.24
C ASP A 282 -10.80 12.01 29.15
N HIS A 283 -10.96 13.33 29.19
CA HIS A 283 -12.26 13.98 29.15
C HIS A 283 -12.70 14.35 27.72
N GLY A 284 -11.91 13.99 26.70
CA GLY A 284 -12.18 14.38 25.30
C GLY A 284 -12.10 15.89 25.05
N GLN A 285 -11.57 16.66 26.00
CA GLN A 285 -11.48 18.12 25.95
C GLN A 285 -10.16 18.60 25.33
N CYS A 286 -9.16 17.73 25.23
CA CYS A 286 -7.93 18.03 24.53
C CYS A 286 -8.18 18.17 23.03
N ALA A 287 -8.02 19.39 22.51
CA ALA A 287 -8.08 19.66 21.07
C ALA A 287 -7.05 18.85 20.25
N GLN A 288 -6.05 18.25 20.91
CA GLN A 288 -5.01 17.39 20.31
C GLN A 288 -5.32 15.88 20.41
N ASN A 289 -6.32 15.43 21.18
CA ASN A 289 -6.87 14.06 21.12
C ASN A 289 -7.92 13.93 19.98
N ARG A 290 -8.09 14.97 19.17
CA ARG A 290 -8.87 14.89 17.93
C ARG A 290 -8.04 14.09 16.95
N GLY A 291 -8.39 12.82 16.75
CA GLY A 291 -7.68 11.91 15.83
C GLY A 291 -7.25 12.64 14.57
N THR A 292 -5.94 12.67 14.32
CA THR A 292 -5.39 13.38 13.18
C THR A 292 -5.17 12.40 12.04
N TYR A 293 -5.80 12.67 10.90
CA TYR A 293 -5.52 11.93 9.66
C TYR A 293 -4.02 11.97 9.36
N CYS A 294 -3.51 10.78 9.03
CA CYS A 294 -2.14 10.52 8.64
C CYS A 294 -2.11 10.00 7.21
N VAL A 295 -0.91 10.04 6.62
CA VAL A 295 -0.66 9.23 5.43
C VAL A 295 -0.31 7.81 5.83
N TRP A 296 -0.64 6.83 4.99
CA TRP A 296 -0.22 5.43 5.16
C TRP A 296 0.47 4.90 3.90
N ASN A 297 1.29 3.87 4.06
CA ASN A 297 1.90 3.19 2.93
C ASN A 297 1.02 2.05 2.41
N HIS A 298 1.15 1.81 1.12
CA HIS A 298 0.51 0.71 0.41
C HIS A 298 1.53 0.09 -0.54
N LEU A 299 1.59 -1.24 -0.62
CA LEU A 299 2.47 -1.93 -1.56
C LEU A 299 1.66 -2.54 -2.70
N ILE A 300 2.05 -2.21 -3.93
CA ILE A 300 1.43 -2.69 -5.17
C ILE A 300 2.49 -3.41 -6.00
N PHE A 301 2.16 -4.64 -6.41
CA PHE A 301 2.87 -5.37 -7.46
C PHE A 301 2.16 -5.15 -8.79
N VAL A 302 2.95 -4.88 -9.81
CA VAL A 302 2.47 -4.63 -11.17
C VAL A 302 3.15 -5.61 -12.10
N PHE A 303 2.36 -6.50 -12.68
CA PHE A 303 2.87 -7.54 -13.55
C PHE A 303 2.81 -7.06 -15.00
N HIS A 304 3.96 -7.05 -15.66
CA HIS A 304 4.03 -6.84 -17.09
C HIS A 304 3.41 -8.03 -17.83
N LEU A 305 2.56 -7.77 -18.81
CA LEU A 305 1.96 -8.77 -19.70
C LEU A 305 2.60 -8.64 -21.10
N PRO A 306 3.65 -9.44 -21.40
CA PRO A 306 4.33 -9.39 -22.69
C PRO A 306 3.36 -9.64 -23.84
N GLU A 307 3.51 -8.90 -24.94
CA GLU A 307 2.69 -9.04 -26.16
C GLU A 307 1.17 -8.89 -25.91
N ASN A 308 0.77 -8.29 -24.78
CA ASN A 308 -0.61 -8.22 -24.31
C ASN A 308 -1.24 -9.59 -23.98
N GLU A 309 -0.44 -10.65 -23.78
CA GLU A 309 -0.95 -11.96 -23.39
C GLU A 309 -1.57 -11.90 -21.99
N PRO A 310 -2.82 -12.37 -21.81
CA PRO A 310 -3.46 -12.34 -20.50
C PRO A 310 -2.86 -13.39 -19.55
N LEU A 311 -2.89 -13.08 -18.26
CA LEU A 311 -2.49 -14.03 -17.22
C LEU A 311 -3.67 -14.94 -16.88
N ARG A 312 -3.55 -16.22 -17.20
CA ARG A 312 -4.58 -17.24 -16.90
C ARG A 312 -4.35 -17.77 -15.49
N ILE A 313 -5.43 -17.98 -14.74
CA ILE A 313 -5.38 -18.64 -13.43
C ILE A 313 -6.32 -19.85 -13.51
N PRO A 314 -5.93 -21.04 -13.01
CA PRO A 314 -6.80 -22.20 -12.99
C PRO A 314 -8.17 -21.86 -12.39
N ARG A 315 -9.26 -22.28 -13.04
CA ARG A 315 -10.63 -21.89 -12.65
C ARG A 315 -10.95 -22.19 -11.20
N GLU A 316 -10.48 -23.32 -10.68
CA GLU A 316 -10.66 -23.71 -9.28
C GLU A 316 -10.04 -22.67 -8.33
N LYS A 317 -8.77 -22.30 -8.56
CA LYS A 317 -8.08 -21.24 -7.81
C LYS A 317 -8.76 -19.88 -7.97
N LEU A 318 -9.23 -19.56 -9.17
CA LEU A 318 -9.93 -18.30 -9.44
C LEU A 318 -11.22 -18.21 -8.60
N ARG A 319 -12.01 -19.29 -8.57
CA ARG A 319 -13.24 -19.38 -7.76
C ARG A 319 -12.96 -19.24 -6.28
N GLU A 320 -11.98 -20.00 -5.77
CA GLU A 320 -11.60 -19.99 -4.36
C GLU A 320 -11.03 -18.64 -3.92
N SER A 321 -10.40 -17.91 -4.84
CA SER A 321 -9.83 -16.59 -4.56
C SER A 321 -10.87 -15.47 -4.49
N LEU A 322 -12.06 -15.66 -5.08
CA LEU A 322 -13.07 -14.61 -5.22
C LEU A 322 -13.94 -14.49 -3.97
N SER A 323 -13.97 -13.29 -3.40
CA SER A 323 -14.75 -12.94 -2.23
C SER A 323 -15.36 -11.54 -2.34
N ALA A 324 -16.38 -11.27 -1.54
CA ALA A 324 -16.92 -9.92 -1.38
C ALA A 324 -16.21 -9.18 -0.24
N CYS A 325 -16.10 -7.85 -0.36
CA CYS A 325 -15.57 -6.97 0.67
C CYS A 325 -16.44 -5.71 0.84
N GLU A 326 -16.34 -5.09 2.01
CA GLU A 326 -17.02 -3.84 2.31
C GLU A 326 -16.43 -2.66 1.52
N ALA A 327 -17.28 -1.75 1.08
CA ALA A 327 -16.82 -0.54 0.39
C ALA A 327 -16.41 0.54 1.40
N LEU A 328 -15.11 0.80 1.51
CA LEU A 328 -14.55 1.86 2.34
C LEU A 328 -14.75 3.25 1.73
N SER A 329 -14.75 4.25 2.60
CA SER A 329 -14.73 5.66 2.21
C SER A 329 -13.31 6.22 2.37
N PRO A 330 -12.84 7.08 1.45
CA PRO A 330 -13.48 7.41 0.19
C PRO A 330 -13.49 6.21 -0.79
N TYR A 331 -14.60 6.06 -1.53
CA TYR A 331 -14.73 5.04 -2.56
C TYR A 331 -14.15 5.56 -3.88
N LEU A 332 -13.16 4.86 -4.44
CA LEU A 332 -12.30 5.38 -5.52
C LEU A 332 -12.77 4.98 -6.92
N ARG A 333 -13.91 4.28 -7.01
CA ARG A 333 -14.57 3.99 -8.29
C ARG A 333 -15.77 4.91 -8.48
N ARG A 334 -16.45 4.76 -9.62
CA ARG A 334 -17.64 5.57 -9.89
C ARG A 334 -18.73 5.22 -8.89
N ALA A 335 -19.45 6.22 -8.38
CA ALA A 335 -20.38 6.02 -7.28
C ALA A 335 -21.46 4.96 -7.59
N GLU A 336 -21.88 4.85 -8.86
CA GLU A 336 -22.84 3.87 -9.36
C GLU A 336 -22.35 2.42 -9.29
N THR A 337 -21.04 2.17 -9.17
CA THR A 337 -20.48 0.81 -9.04
C THR A 337 -20.38 0.35 -7.60
N ARG A 338 -20.70 1.21 -6.62
CA ARG A 338 -20.60 0.88 -5.20
C ARG A 338 -21.74 -0.05 -4.81
N LEU A 339 -21.40 -1.20 -4.26
CA LEU A 339 -22.34 -2.18 -3.71
C LEU A 339 -22.17 -2.33 -2.21
N THR A 340 -23.17 -2.94 -1.57
CA THR A 340 -23.01 -3.51 -0.23
C THR A 340 -22.34 -4.88 -0.34
N ARG A 341 -21.64 -5.32 0.72
CA ARG A 341 -21.07 -6.67 0.76
C ARG A 341 -22.11 -7.76 0.50
N PRO A 342 -23.31 -7.79 1.14
CA PRO A 342 -24.32 -8.81 0.87
C PRO A 342 -24.75 -8.88 -0.60
N THR A 343 -24.91 -7.73 -1.26
CA THR A 343 -25.23 -7.67 -2.70
C THR A 343 -24.11 -8.26 -3.55
N ALA A 344 -22.85 -7.94 -3.24
CA ALA A 344 -21.71 -8.52 -3.95
C ALA A 344 -21.59 -10.03 -3.74
N GLU A 345 -21.90 -10.53 -2.54
CA GLU A 345 -21.94 -11.98 -2.25
C GLU A 345 -23.04 -12.69 -3.05
N GLU A 346 -24.23 -12.11 -3.16
CA GLU A 346 -25.31 -12.65 -4.00
C GLU A 346 -24.89 -12.73 -5.46
N ILE A 347 -24.24 -11.69 -5.98
CA ILE A 347 -23.68 -11.69 -7.33
C ILE A 347 -22.66 -12.82 -7.48
N ILE A 348 -21.70 -12.97 -6.56
CA ILE A 348 -20.69 -14.05 -6.61
C ILE A 348 -21.35 -15.43 -6.65
N ARG A 349 -22.40 -15.66 -5.84
CA ARG A 349 -23.16 -16.94 -5.87
C ARG A 349 -23.89 -17.17 -7.19
N SER A 350 -24.25 -16.11 -7.91
CA SER A 350 -24.90 -16.20 -9.23
C SER A 350 -23.91 -16.45 -10.38
N LEU A 351 -22.61 -16.34 -10.13
CA LEU A 351 -21.60 -16.60 -11.16
C LEU A 351 -21.43 -18.10 -11.33
N GLU A 352 -21.57 -18.58 -12.56
CA GLU A 352 -21.18 -19.95 -12.92
C GLU A 352 -19.64 -20.00 -13.00
N ILE A 353 -18.98 -20.44 -11.91
CA ILE A 353 -17.51 -20.54 -11.80
C ILE A 353 -17.02 -21.98 -11.72
#